data_AF-A0A966SPE6-F1
#
_entry.id   AF-A0A966SPE6-F1
#
_cell.length_a   1.000
_cell.length_b   1.000
_cell.length_c   1.000
_cell.angle_alpha   90.00
_cell.angle_beta   90.00
_cell.angle_gamma   90.00
#
_symmetry.space_group_name_H-M   'P 1'
#
loop_
_entity.id
_entity.type
_entity.pdbx_description
1 polymer ?
#
loop_
_entity_poly.entity_id
_entity_poly.type
_entity_poly.pdbx_seq_one_letter_code
_entity_poly.pdbx_strand_id
1 'polypeptide(L)' 'MSIPWLIAVVLAAQIALGISPKADRMTWALENVPVWFGVGLLAFTHRRFPLSSLCLHLFAIHSLILALGGHYTYA' A
#
# COMPACT_ATOMS: atom_id res chain seq x y z
N MET A 1 -11.36 11.39 2.54
CA MET A 1 -11.68 10.03 3.06
C MET A 1 -11.20 9.94 4.49
N SER A 2 -11.90 9.22 5.36
CA SER A 2 -11.36 8.90 6.69
C SER A 2 -10.14 7.99 6.54
N ILE A 3 -9.11 8.20 7.35
CA ILE A 3 -7.88 7.38 7.40
C ILE A 3 -8.16 5.87 7.42
N PRO A 4 -9.10 5.34 8.25
CA PRO A 4 -9.41 3.91 8.22
C PRO A 4 -9.89 3.42 6.85
N TRP A 5 -10.60 4.26 6.10
CA TRP A 5 -11.09 3.89 4.77
C TRP A 5 -9.98 3.82 3.73
N LEU A 6 -9.02 4.74 3.82
CA LEU A 6 -7.84 4.71 2.98
C LEU A 6 -6.99 3.47 3.24
N ILE A 7 -6.78 3.14 4.52
CA ILE A 7 -6.04 1.93 4.92
C ILE A 7 -6.77 0.68 4.42
N ALA A 8 -8.09 0.60 4.58
CA ALA A 8 -8.88 -0.55 4.11
C ALA A 8 -8.75 -0.75 2.59
N VAL A 9 -8.84 0.33 1.80
CA VAL A 9 -8.68 0.26 0.34
C VAL A 9 -7.29 -0.22 -0.05
N VAL A 10 -6.23 0.33 0.57
CA VAL A 10 -4.84 -0.08 0.29
C VAL A 10 -4.65 -1.56 0.63
N LEU A 11 -5.09 -2.02 1.81
CA LEU A 11 -4.95 -3.42 2.21
C LEU A 11 -5.76 -4.37 1.32
N ALA A 12 -6.98 -4.00 0.93
CA ALA A 12 -7.79 -4.79 0.02
C ALA A 12 -7.11 -4.96 -1.34
N ALA A 13 -6.53 -3.89 -1.89
CA ALA A 13 -5.78 -3.94 -3.14
C ALA A 13 -4.53 -4.82 -3.03
N GLN A 14 -3.76 -4.69 -1.94
CA GLN A 14 -2.60 -5.54 -1.66
C GLN A 14 -2.99 -7.02 -1.64
N ILE A 15 -4.05 -7.37 -0.91
CA ILE A 15 -4.51 -8.76 -0.82
C ILE A 15 -4.94 -9.26 -2.20
N ALA A 16 -5.76 -8.49 -2.93
CA ALA A 16 -6.26 -8.90 -4.24
C ALA A 16 -5.12 -9.14 -5.24
N LEU A 17 -4.14 -8.25 -5.30
CA LEU A 17 -3.02 -8.33 -6.25
C LEU A 17 -1.93 -9.31 -5.81
N GLY A 18 -1.80 -9.59 -4.51
CA GLY A 18 -0.84 -10.55 -3.96
C GLY A 18 -1.23 -12.02 -4.07
N ILE A 19 -2.48 -12.35 -4.47
CA ILE A 19 -2.96 -13.74 -4.56
C ILE A 19 -2.20 -14.54 -5.63
N SER A 20 -2.04 -13.97 -6.82
CA SER A 20 -1.42 -14.62 -7.98
C SER A 20 -0.64 -13.62 -8.84
N PRO A 21 0.44 -13.01 -8.31
CA PRO A 21 1.31 -12.14 -9.09
C PRO A 21 2.01 -12.93 -10.21
N LYS A 22 2.34 -12.27 -11.32
CA LYS A 22 2.93 -12.91 -12.50
C LYS A 22 4.33 -13.48 -12.29
N ALA A 23 5.18 -12.79 -11.53
CA ALA A 23 6.54 -13.24 -11.24
C ALA A 23 6.53 -14.35 -10.18
N ASP A 24 6.43 -13.97 -8.91
CA ASP A 24 6.19 -14.86 -7.78
C ASP A 24 5.75 -14.06 -6.55
N ARG A 25 5.21 -14.75 -5.54
CA ARG A 25 4.66 -14.11 -4.33
C ARG A 25 5.73 -13.52 -3.42
N MET A 26 6.94 -14.06 -3.40
CA MET A 26 8.03 -13.55 -2.55
C MET A 26 8.56 -12.23 -3.13
N THR A 27 8.84 -12.18 -4.43
CA THR A 27 9.28 -10.95 -5.10
C THR A 27 8.23 -9.85 -4.97
N TRP A 28 6.97 -10.18 -5.25
CA TRP A 28 5.86 -9.24 -5.04
C TRP A 28 5.79 -8.73 -3.60
N ALA A 29 5.95 -9.62 -2.61
CA ALA A 29 5.94 -9.23 -1.20
C ALA A 29 7.07 -8.27 -0.87
N LEU A 30 8.30 -8.54 -1.32
CA LEU A 30 9.48 -7.70 -1.06
C LEU A 30 9.33 -6.28 -1.64
N GLU A 31 8.77 -6.16 -2.84
CA GLU A 31 8.47 -4.85 -3.46
C GLU A 31 7.40 -4.08 -2.68
N ASN A 32 6.51 -4.79 -2.00
CA ASN A 32 5.36 -4.23 -1.29
C ASN A 32 5.60 -4.03 0.22
N VAL A 33 6.74 -4.49 0.76
CA VAL A 33 7.16 -4.24 2.15
C VAL A 33 7.06 -2.76 2.55
N PRO A 34 7.54 -1.79 1.73
CA PRO A 34 7.44 -0.36 2.09
C PRO A 34 6.02 0.12 2.30
N VAL A 35 5.05 -0.41 1.54
CA VAL A 35 3.62 -0.09 1.68
C VAL A 35 3.12 -0.55 3.05
N TRP A 36 3.43 -1.78 3.46
CA TRP A 36 2.99 -2.32 4.75
C TRP A 36 3.58 -1.55 5.92
N PHE A 37 4.85 -1.17 5.84
CA PHE A 37 5.48 -0.28 6.83
C PHE A 37 4.79 1.09 6.87
N GLY A 38 4.49 1.67 5.71
CA GLY A 38 3.78 2.95 5.62
C GLY A 38 2.37 2.90 6.23
N VAL A 39 1.61 1.82 5.97
CA VAL A 39 0.29 1.60 6.58
C VAL A 39 0.40 1.49 8.10
N GLY A 40 1.35 0.70 8.61
CA GLY A 40 1.60 0.57 10.04
C GLY A 40 1.93 1.91 10.68
N LEU A 41 2.86 2.67 10.07
CA LEU A 41 3.25 3.98 10.55
C LEU A 41 2.07 4.94 10.57
N LEU A 42 1.24 4.96 9.52
CA LEU A 42 0.00 5.74 9.48
C LEU A 42 -0.94 5.38 10.61
N ALA A 43 -1.17 4.09 10.86
CA ALA A 43 -2.05 3.63 11.93
C ALA A 43 -1.59 4.14 13.31
N PHE A 44 -0.29 4.10 13.60
CA PHE A 44 0.25 4.51 14.91
C PHE A 44 0.46 6.02 15.05
N THR A 45 0.84 6.72 13.98
CA THR A 45 1.25 8.13 14.06
C THR A 45 0.14 9.11 13.74
N HIS A 46 -0.98 8.69 13.12
CA HIS A 46 -2.03 9.61 12.65
C HIS A 46 -2.58 10.58 13.71
N ARG A 47 -2.57 10.20 15.00
CA ARG A 47 -3.05 11.06 16.10
C ARG A 47 -2.03 12.10 16.56
N ARG A 48 -0.73 11.81 16.43
CA ARG A 48 0.35 12.71 16.88
C ARG A 48 0.91 13.55 15.74
N PHE A 49 0.92 12.99 14.53
CA PHE A 49 1.42 13.62 13.32
C PHE A 49 0.39 13.42 12.20
N PRO A 50 -0.66 14.24 12.16
CA PRO A 50 -1.68 14.14 11.11
C PRO A 50 -1.05 14.56 9.78
N LEU A 51 -0.86 13.58 8.89
CA LEU A 51 -0.42 13.84 7.52
C LEU A 51 -1.50 14.64 6.77
N SER A 52 -1.06 15.52 5.86
CA SER A 52 -1.98 16.27 5.03
C SER A 52 -2.82 15.33 4.17
N SER A 53 -4.04 15.76 3.82
CA SER A 53 -4.89 15.01 2.89
C SER A 53 -4.15 14.69 1.58
N LEU A 54 -3.32 15.59 1.08
CA LEU A 54 -2.52 15.34 -0.13
C LEU A 54 -1.55 14.17 0.06
N CYS A 55 -0.77 14.18 1.15
CA CYS A 55 0.17 13.10 1.45
C CYS A 55 -0.52 11.73 1.58
N LEU A 56 -1.71 11.70 2.21
CA LEU A 56 -2.51 10.49 2.32
C LEU A 56 -2.93 9.94 0.95
N HIS A 57 -3.44 10.80 0.06
CA HIS A 57 -3.82 10.37 -1.29
C HIS A 57 -2.61 9.92 -2.10
N LEU A 58 -1.48 10.63 -2.03
CA LEU A 58 -0.24 10.23 -2.70
C LEU A 58 0.27 8.87 -2.19
N PHE A 59 0.21 8.65 -0.87
CA PHE A 59 0.54 7.36 -0.29
C PHE A 59 -0.34 6.24 -0.84
N ALA A 60 -1.67 6.45 -0.89
CA ALA A 60 -2.60 5.46 -1.44
C ALA A 60 -2.32 5.18 -2.92
N ILE A 61 -2.17 6.22 -3.74
CA ILE A 61 -1.87 6.09 -5.18
C ILE A 61 -0.55 5.35 -5.39
N HIS A 62 0.51 5.73 -4.68
CA HIS A 62 1.81 5.09 -4.80
C HIS A 62 1.76 3.61 -4.37
N SER A 63 1.01 3.31 -3.30
CA SER A 63 0.80 1.92 -2.86
C SER A 63 0.12 1.08 -3.95
N LEU A 64 -0.89 1.64 -4.63
CA LEU A 64 -1.57 0.94 -5.73
C LEU A 64 -0.64 0.75 -6.94
N ILE A 65 0.18 1.74 -7.27
CA ILE A 65 1.17 1.65 -8.35
C ILE A 65 2.17 0.53 -8.07
N LEU A 66 2.70 0.43 -6.85
CA LEU A 66 3.59 -0.67 -6.44
C LEU A 66 2.89 -2.03 -6.49
N ALA A 67 1.66 -2.11 -5.98
CA ALA A 67 0.88 -3.35 -5.98
C ALA A 67 0.64 -3.88 -7.41
N LEU A 68 0.20 -2.99 -8.30
CA LEU A 68 -0.07 -3.29 -9.71
C LEU A 68 1.22 -3.60 -10.46
N GLY A 69 2.25 -2.79 -10.23
CA GLY A 69 3.57 -2.95 -10.79
C GLY A 69 4.19 -4.30 -10.46
N GLY A 70 4.21 -4.69 -9.18
CA GLY A 70 4.69 -6.02 -8.82
C GLY A 70 3.82 -7.15 -9.34
N HIS A 71 2.50 -6.94 -9.46
CA HIS A 71 1.59 -7.99 -9.96
C HIS A 71 1.80 -8.27 -11.44
N TYR A 72 1.92 -7.21 -12.25
CA TYR A 72 2.07 -7.32 -13.71
C TYR A 72 3.52 -7.33 -14.19
N THR A 73 4.44 -6.97 -13.30
CA THR A 73 5.90 -6.86 -13.43
C THR A 73 6.43 -5.43 -13.67
N TYR A 74 7.29 -4.97 -12.74
CA TYR A 74 8.30 -3.91 -12.89
C TYR A 74 9.70 -4.49 -13.19
N ALA A 75 9.87 -5.81 -13.00
CA ALA A 75 11.10 -6.58 -13.19
C ALA A 75 11.06 -7.46 -14.45
#